data_AF-Q6H8V3-F1
#
_entry.id   AF-Q6H8V3-F1
#
_cell.length_a   1.000
_cell.length_b   1.000
_cell.length_c   1.000
_cell.angle_alpha   90.00
_cell.angle_beta   90.00
_cell.angle_gamma   90.00
#
_symmetry.space_group_name_H-M   'P 1'
#
loop_
_entity.id
_entity.type
_entity.pdbx_description
1 polymer ?
#
loop_
_entity_poly.entity_id
_entity_poly.type
_entity_poly.pdbx_seq_one_letter_code
_entity_poly.pdbx_strand_id
1 'polypeptide(L)'
;MNNPLVNQAAMVLPVFLLSACLGGGGGSFDLDSVETKQHNPQSEAPKYQDEQTEKPVKPDEAQAAENDRPAYGFAVKIPRRNVHFNVKQGHQPLSDADWVKLAAGEPDKFPQKDEISNMTKGTLNESLKSGEDGKSRVEGYTDFKYVRSGYIYRNGANKIDFKNNIALFGPDGYLFYKGSNPSQALPTGKAIYKGTWDYVTDAKEKQKFPQLGNSQAGDRYGALSAEEADVLRNKSEAKEGQTDFGLTSEFEVDFAAKTMTGKLYRNNRITNNETENRDKQIKRYDIQANLHGNRFKGKALAADKGATNGSHPFISDSDSLEGGFYGPKGEELAGKFLSNDNKVAAVFGAKQKDKKEGENAAGLATETVIDAYRITGGEFKKEQIDSFGDVKKLLVDGVELSLLPSEGNKAAFQHEIEQNGVKATVCCSNLDYMSFGKLSKENKDDMFLQGVRTPVSDVAARTEANAKYRGTWYGYIANGTSWSGEASNQESGNRAEFDVNFSTKNISGTLTAKDRTSPAFTITAMIQDNGFSGTAKTGNDGFALDPQNTGNSHYTHIEATVSGGFYGKNAIEMGGSFSFPGNEPGGKQEKASVVFGAKRQGLVQ
;
A
#
# COMPACT_ATOMS: atom_id res chain seq x y z
N MET A 1 -66.91 -2.75 -43.20
CA MET A 1 -67.68 -1.53 -43.49
C MET A 1 -66.71 -0.38 -43.64
N ASN A 2 -66.74 0.25 -44.81
CA ASN A 2 -66.28 1.60 -45.21
C ASN A 2 -64.87 2.12 -44.83
N ASN A 3 -64.09 2.33 -45.89
CA ASN A 3 -62.99 3.30 -46.05
C ASN A 3 -63.52 4.76 -45.95
N PRO A 4 -62.72 5.86 -45.88
CA PRO A 4 -61.67 6.17 -46.88
C PRO A 4 -60.41 7.03 -46.49
N LEU A 5 -59.38 6.93 -47.37
CA LEU A 5 -58.50 7.98 -47.99
C LEU A 5 -57.56 8.85 -47.09
N VAL A 6 -56.35 9.30 -47.49
CA VAL A 6 -55.36 9.05 -48.57
C VAL A 6 -54.10 9.90 -48.28
N ASN A 7 -52.90 9.38 -48.57
CA ASN A 7 -51.87 10.07 -49.39
C ASN A 7 -50.72 9.12 -49.78
N GLN A 8 -50.54 8.93 -51.10
CA GLN A 8 -49.43 8.27 -51.83
C GLN A 8 -48.33 9.31 -52.15
N ALA A 9 -47.09 9.04 -52.62
CA ALA A 9 -46.55 8.10 -53.63
C ALA A 9 -44.99 8.00 -53.51
N ALA A 10 -44.33 6.83 -53.63
CA ALA A 10 -43.70 6.17 -54.82
C ALA A 10 -42.56 6.98 -55.50
N MET A 11 -41.25 6.65 -55.48
CA MET A 11 -40.41 5.54 -55.98
C MET A 11 -40.16 5.49 -57.52
N VAL A 12 -38.88 5.26 -57.90
CA VAL A 12 -38.31 4.57 -59.11
C VAL A 12 -37.37 5.38 -60.06
N LEU A 13 -36.23 4.73 -60.35
CA LEU A 13 -35.12 4.95 -61.33
C LEU A 13 -35.53 5.22 -62.80
N PRO A 14 -34.57 5.64 -63.65
CA PRO A 14 -34.20 4.78 -64.80
C PRO A 14 -32.72 4.76 -65.22
N VAL A 15 -32.36 3.70 -65.96
CA VAL A 15 -31.11 3.46 -66.72
C VAL A 15 -31.32 3.83 -68.20
N PHE A 16 -30.31 4.37 -68.88
CA PHE A 16 -30.22 4.37 -70.36
C PHE A 16 -28.77 4.20 -70.86
N LEU A 17 -28.62 3.36 -71.88
CA LEU A 17 -27.42 3.09 -72.71
C LEU A 17 -27.44 3.94 -73.99
N LEU A 18 -26.27 4.35 -74.52
CA LEU A 18 -25.79 4.09 -75.91
C LEU A 18 -24.70 5.08 -76.45
N SER A 19 -23.69 4.45 -77.08
CA SER A 19 -22.97 4.78 -78.33
C SER A 19 -22.04 6.00 -78.50
N ALA A 20 -20.74 5.67 -78.65
CA ALA A 20 -19.84 5.91 -79.79
C ALA A 20 -19.52 7.33 -80.32
N CYS A 21 -18.22 7.64 -80.36
CA CYS A 21 -17.54 8.27 -81.50
C CYS A 21 -16.07 7.76 -81.59
N LEU A 22 -15.65 7.43 -82.81
CA LEU A 22 -14.37 6.85 -83.23
C LEU A 22 -13.63 7.87 -84.12
N GLY A 23 -12.30 7.92 -84.01
CA GLY A 23 -11.35 8.54 -84.97
C GLY A 23 -10.57 9.72 -84.37
N GLY A 24 -9.23 9.82 -84.42
CA GLY A 24 -8.17 9.01 -85.04
C GLY A 24 -6.96 9.92 -85.38
N GLY A 25 -5.74 9.49 -85.04
CA GLY A 25 -4.43 10.06 -85.43
C GLY A 25 -3.64 10.67 -84.26
N GLY A 26 -2.35 10.41 -83.99
CA GLY A 26 -1.28 9.61 -84.61
C GLY A 26 0.09 10.18 -84.17
N GLY A 27 1.06 9.34 -83.78
CA GLY A 27 2.49 9.65 -83.55
C GLY A 27 2.93 9.61 -82.07
N SER A 28 3.53 8.53 -81.55
CA SER A 28 4.94 8.05 -81.62
C SER A 28 5.85 8.68 -80.55
N PHE A 29 6.37 7.86 -79.61
CA PHE A 29 7.80 7.62 -79.32
C PHE A 29 7.94 6.67 -78.12
N ASP A 30 8.75 5.62 -78.29
CA ASP A 30 9.07 4.56 -77.32
C ASP A 30 9.67 5.08 -76.01
N LEU A 31 9.32 4.41 -74.89
CA LEU A 31 10.22 4.23 -73.75
C LEU A 31 10.08 2.79 -73.23
N ASP A 32 11.25 2.22 -72.95
CA ASP A 32 11.55 0.82 -72.73
C ASP A 32 10.64 0.05 -71.76
N SER A 33 10.46 -1.23 -72.09
CA SER A 33 9.92 -2.28 -71.25
C SER A 33 10.66 -2.37 -69.91
N VAL A 34 9.98 -2.02 -68.82
CA VAL A 34 10.40 -2.37 -67.46
C VAL A 34 9.61 -3.59 -67.00
N GLU A 35 10.35 -4.64 -66.69
CA GLU A 35 9.89 -5.89 -66.09
C GLU A 35 8.90 -5.66 -64.94
N THR A 36 7.78 -6.37 -65.00
CA THR A 36 6.87 -6.54 -63.86
C THR A 36 7.55 -7.35 -62.77
N LYS A 37 8.22 -6.66 -61.83
CA LYS A 37 8.58 -7.28 -60.55
C LYS A 37 7.29 -7.72 -59.84
N GLN A 38 7.16 -9.02 -59.62
CA GLN A 38 6.18 -9.59 -58.72
C GLN A 38 6.21 -8.86 -57.38
N HIS A 39 5.05 -8.35 -56.97
CA HIS A 39 4.81 -7.82 -55.63
C HIS A 39 4.97 -8.97 -54.63
N ASN A 40 6.14 -9.02 -53.98
CA ASN A 40 6.35 -9.88 -52.82
C ASN A 40 5.43 -9.35 -51.70
N PRO A 41 4.54 -10.15 -51.10
CA PRO A 41 3.78 -9.68 -49.94
C PRO A 41 4.79 -9.33 -48.86
N GLN A 42 4.93 -8.03 -48.55
CA GLN A 42 5.55 -7.64 -47.29
C GLN A 42 4.74 -8.32 -46.20
N SER A 43 5.36 -9.27 -45.50
CA SER A 43 4.88 -9.76 -44.22
C SER A 43 4.50 -8.53 -43.37
N GLU A 44 3.21 -8.30 -43.14
CA GLU A 44 2.77 -7.30 -42.16
C GLU A 44 3.49 -7.63 -40.84
N ALA A 45 4.12 -6.64 -40.23
CA ALA A 45 4.71 -6.84 -38.91
C ALA A 45 3.60 -7.30 -37.96
N PRO A 46 3.86 -8.31 -37.10
CA PRO A 46 2.85 -8.82 -36.17
C PRO A 46 2.24 -7.67 -35.35
N LYS A 47 0.91 -7.58 -35.34
CA LYS A 47 0.18 -6.58 -34.56
C LYS A 47 0.15 -7.04 -33.10
N TYR A 48 0.54 -6.15 -32.20
CA TYR A 48 0.56 -6.39 -30.76
C TYR A 48 -0.51 -5.54 -30.09
N GLN A 49 -1.18 -6.11 -29.09
CA GLN A 49 -2.11 -5.40 -28.21
C GLN A 49 -1.81 -5.77 -26.76
N ASP A 50 -2.16 -4.85 -25.85
CA ASP A 50 -2.12 -5.11 -24.41
C ASP A 50 -2.82 -6.43 -24.10
N GLU A 51 -2.12 -7.32 -23.38
CA GLU A 51 -2.77 -8.55 -22.92
C GLU A 51 -3.98 -8.20 -22.06
N GLN A 52 -5.13 -8.77 -22.42
CA GLN A 52 -6.35 -8.64 -21.65
C GLN A 52 -6.13 -9.26 -20.26
N THR A 53 -6.25 -8.42 -19.24
CA THR A 53 -6.17 -8.84 -17.84
C THR A 53 -7.56 -8.87 -17.24
N GLU A 54 -7.81 -9.86 -16.39
CA GLU A 54 -8.78 -9.65 -15.32
C GLU A 54 -8.31 -8.40 -14.56
N LYS A 55 -9.11 -7.34 -14.63
CA LYS A 55 -8.90 -6.18 -13.76
C LYS A 55 -8.81 -6.72 -12.33
N PRO A 56 -7.95 -6.15 -11.48
CA PRO A 56 -7.96 -6.48 -10.06
C PRO A 56 -9.42 -6.52 -9.61
N VAL A 57 -9.82 -7.62 -8.96
CA VAL A 57 -11.20 -7.80 -8.49
C VAL A 57 -11.60 -6.49 -7.85
N LYS A 58 -12.58 -5.80 -8.45
CA LYS A 58 -13.16 -4.62 -7.81
C LYS A 58 -13.60 -5.15 -6.45
N PRO A 59 -13.05 -4.61 -5.34
CA PRO A 59 -13.58 -4.96 -4.04
C PRO A 59 -15.09 -4.76 -4.14
N ASP A 60 -15.89 -5.74 -3.72
CA ASP A 60 -17.35 -5.62 -3.65
C ASP A 60 -17.69 -4.23 -3.09
N GLU A 61 -18.75 -3.55 -3.52
CA GLU A 61 -19.00 -2.18 -3.04
C GLU A 61 -19.09 -2.09 -1.48
N ALA A 62 -19.36 -3.22 -0.81
CA ALA A 62 -19.18 -3.42 0.63
C ALA A 62 -17.70 -3.50 1.09
N GLN A 63 -16.81 -4.20 0.36
CA GLN A 63 -15.35 -4.20 0.59
C GLN A 63 -14.67 -2.89 0.16
N ALA A 64 -15.23 -2.15 -0.80
CA ALA A 64 -14.74 -0.85 -1.24
C ALA A 64 -15.10 0.25 -0.23
N ALA A 65 -16.27 0.17 0.41
CA ALA A 65 -16.63 0.99 1.58
C ALA A 65 -15.73 0.69 2.79
N GLU A 66 -15.17 -0.52 2.89
CA GLU A 66 -14.19 -0.97 3.90
C GLU A 66 -12.71 -0.69 3.53
N ASN A 67 -12.42 -0.24 2.31
CA ASN A 67 -11.05 0.03 1.85
C ASN A 67 -10.57 1.46 2.11
N ASP A 68 -11.36 2.27 2.80
CA ASP A 68 -10.99 3.67 3.03
C ASP A 68 -10.29 3.95 4.35
N ARG A 69 -9.42 3.08 4.89
CA ARG A 69 -8.57 3.46 6.04
C ARG A 69 -7.16 2.82 6.11
N PRO A 70 -6.30 2.83 5.07
CA PRO A 70 -4.87 2.61 5.30
C PRO A 70 -4.35 3.77 6.16
N ALA A 71 -3.98 3.49 7.41
CA ALA A 71 -3.42 4.46 8.32
C ALA A 71 -2.18 3.87 9.00
N TYR A 72 -1.26 4.75 9.41
CA TYR A 72 -0.08 4.37 10.18
C TYR A 72 -0.46 3.72 11.50
N GLY A 73 -1.63 4.07 12.03
CA GLY A 73 -2.20 3.50 13.23
C GLY A 73 -3.61 4.01 13.48
N PHE A 74 -4.18 3.56 14.60
CA PHE A 74 -5.48 4.02 15.07
C PHE A 74 -5.47 4.19 16.57
N ALA A 75 -6.30 5.11 17.05
CA ALA A 75 -6.62 5.29 18.46
C ALA A 75 -8.12 5.36 18.68
N VAL A 76 -8.62 4.76 19.77
CA VAL A 76 -10.00 4.87 20.23
C VAL A 76 -10.01 5.39 21.66
N LYS A 77 -10.91 6.34 21.94
CA LYS A 77 -11.02 6.93 23.28
C LYS A 77 -11.63 5.91 24.25
N ILE A 78 -11.10 5.83 25.46
CA ILE A 78 -11.66 4.95 26.49
C ILE A 78 -13.08 5.42 26.84
N PRO A 79 -14.12 4.58 26.65
CA PRO A 79 -15.50 4.98 26.90
C PRO A 79 -15.72 5.38 28.36
N ARG A 80 -16.34 6.54 28.58
CA ARG A 80 -16.84 6.99 29.89
C ARG A 80 -18.26 7.49 29.71
N ARG A 81 -19.22 6.88 30.39
CA ARG A 81 -20.62 7.33 30.32
C ARG A 81 -20.86 8.47 31.30
N ASN A 82 -21.73 9.41 30.93
CA ASN A 82 -22.15 10.47 31.84
C ASN A 82 -23.04 9.92 32.95
N VAL A 83 -22.58 9.97 34.20
CA VAL A 83 -23.34 9.48 35.38
C VAL A 83 -24.01 10.61 36.15
N HIS A 84 -24.04 11.82 35.59
CA HIS A 84 -24.64 12.99 36.23
C HIS A 84 -26.12 12.74 36.55
N PHE A 85 -26.56 13.13 37.75
CA PHE A 85 -27.90 12.79 38.24
C PHE A 85 -29.03 13.42 37.41
N ASN A 86 -28.82 14.60 36.82
CA ASN A 86 -29.79 15.27 35.94
C ASN A 86 -29.84 14.71 34.51
N VAL A 87 -28.71 14.25 33.97
CA VAL A 87 -28.58 13.80 32.58
C VAL A 87 -27.75 12.51 32.60
N LYS A 88 -28.43 11.39 32.88
CA LYS A 88 -27.79 10.08 32.94
C LYS A 88 -27.71 9.48 31.54
N GLN A 89 -26.50 9.18 31.11
CA GLN A 89 -26.26 8.35 29.95
C GLN A 89 -26.22 6.88 30.40
N GLY A 90 -27.17 6.09 29.91
CA GLY A 90 -27.26 4.65 30.21
C GLY A 90 -26.21 3.80 29.49
N HIS A 91 -25.70 4.27 28.35
CA HIS A 91 -24.74 3.54 27.53
C HIS A 91 -23.84 4.49 26.74
N GLN A 92 -22.52 4.28 26.83
CA GLN A 92 -21.53 4.81 25.90
C GLN A 92 -21.00 3.61 25.09
N PRO A 93 -21.52 3.40 23.87
CA PRO A 93 -21.10 2.29 23.02
C PRO A 93 -19.73 2.53 22.39
N LEU A 94 -19.19 1.49 21.77
CA LEU A 94 -18.10 1.56 20.80
C LEU A 94 -18.68 1.44 19.38
N SER A 95 -17.97 1.99 18.41
CA SER A 95 -18.32 1.90 17.00
C SER A 95 -17.09 2.09 16.12
N ASP A 96 -17.19 1.71 14.84
CA ASP A 96 -16.10 1.94 13.87
C ASP A 96 -15.80 3.43 13.63
N ALA A 97 -16.76 4.31 13.92
CA ALA A 97 -16.61 5.75 13.81
C ALA A 97 -15.75 6.34 14.96
N ASP A 98 -15.63 5.64 16.09
CA ASP A 98 -14.85 6.11 17.25
C ASP A 98 -13.34 5.96 17.05
N TRP A 99 -12.91 5.16 16.07
CA TRP A 99 -11.50 5.02 15.70
C TRP A 99 -11.00 6.24 14.93
N VAL A 100 -9.98 6.88 15.49
CA VAL A 100 -9.25 7.99 14.86
C VAL A 100 -8.00 7.46 14.17
N LYS A 101 -7.80 7.82 12.90
CA LYS A 101 -6.57 7.52 12.15
C LYS A 101 -5.40 8.32 12.73
N LEU A 102 -4.26 7.66 12.87
CA LEU A 102 -3.00 8.31 13.26
C LEU A 102 -2.17 8.60 12.01
N ALA A 103 -1.63 9.82 11.94
CA ALA A 103 -0.78 10.28 10.84
C ALA A 103 0.64 9.68 10.91
N ALA A 104 1.42 9.91 9.86
CA ALA A 104 2.82 9.50 9.79
C ALA A 104 3.68 10.05 10.95
N GLY A 105 4.88 9.51 11.09
CA GLY A 105 5.86 9.90 12.09
C GLY A 105 6.14 8.81 13.11
N GLU A 106 6.93 9.14 14.12
CA GLU A 106 7.40 8.17 15.12
C GLU A 106 6.21 7.45 15.80
N PRO A 107 6.33 6.14 16.09
CA PRO A 107 5.26 5.36 16.74
C PRO A 107 4.80 5.94 18.09
N ASP A 108 5.71 6.60 18.81
CA ASP A 108 5.44 7.18 20.14
C ASP A 108 4.94 8.64 20.13
N LYS A 109 4.83 9.28 18.95
CA LYS A 109 4.45 10.70 18.85
C LYS A 109 3.16 10.86 18.06
N PHE A 110 2.10 11.32 18.72
CA PHE A 110 0.81 11.61 18.08
C PHE A 110 -0.09 12.46 19.00
N PRO A 111 -1.03 13.25 18.43
CA PRO A 111 -1.79 14.26 19.18
C PRO A 111 -2.52 13.73 20.41
N GLN A 112 -3.11 12.54 20.33
CA GLN A 112 -3.86 11.92 21.42
C GLN A 112 -2.94 11.53 22.59
N LYS A 113 -1.70 11.09 22.33
CA LYS A 113 -0.71 10.81 23.38
C LYS A 113 -0.22 12.10 24.02
N ASP A 114 0.00 13.14 23.23
CA ASP A 114 0.39 14.46 23.73
C ASP A 114 -0.72 15.09 24.60
N GLU A 115 -1.99 14.98 24.18
CA GLU A 115 -3.16 15.40 24.95
C GLU A 115 -3.12 14.83 26.37
N ILE A 116 -2.97 13.51 26.50
CA ILE A 116 -3.00 12.81 27.78
C ILE A 116 -1.72 13.04 28.61
N SER A 117 -0.57 13.12 27.94
CA SER A 117 0.72 13.37 28.59
C SER A 117 0.76 14.76 29.23
N ASN A 118 0.19 15.76 28.56
CA ASN A 118 0.16 17.16 29.02
C ASN A 118 -0.91 17.44 30.09
N MET A 119 -1.79 16.49 30.40
CA MET A 119 -2.77 16.65 31.48
C MET A 119 -2.07 16.74 32.85
N THR A 120 -2.46 17.72 33.67
CA THR A 120 -1.98 17.87 35.04
C THR A 120 -2.76 17.04 36.06
N LYS A 121 -3.99 16.63 35.71
CA LYS A 121 -4.87 15.84 36.59
C LYS A 121 -4.63 14.35 36.39
N GLY A 122 -4.58 13.64 37.52
CA GLY A 122 -4.47 12.18 37.54
C GLY A 122 -3.07 11.64 37.26
N THR A 123 -2.89 10.35 37.54
CA THR A 123 -1.62 9.65 37.36
C THR A 123 -1.51 9.11 35.93
N LEU A 124 -0.43 9.44 35.22
CA LEU A 124 -0.15 8.91 33.88
C LEU A 124 0.15 7.42 33.95
N ASN A 125 -0.53 6.65 33.10
CA ASN A 125 -0.33 5.23 32.91
C ASN A 125 -0.22 4.94 31.42
N GLU A 126 0.80 4.20 31.02
CA GLU A 126 1.02 3.75 29.65
C GLU A 126 1.42 2.27 29.63
N SER A 127 1.15 1.58 28.53
CA SER A 127 1.48 0.16 28.36
C SER A 127 2.98 -0.10 28.25
N LEU A 128 3.74 0.86 27.73
CA LEU A 128 5.18 0.75 27.45
C LEU A 128 5.91 1.92 28.09
N LYS A 129 6.70 1.66 29.13
CA LYS A 129 7.64 2.64 29.70
C LYS A 129 9.06 2.21 29.36
N SER A 130 9.87 3.13 28.85
CA SER A 130 11.30 2.87 28.63
C SER A 130 11.99 2.50 29.95
N GLY A 131 12.55 1.28 30.03
CA GLY A 131 13.37 0.82 31.15
C GLY A 131 12.64 0.16 32.32
N GLU A 132 11.31 0.11 32.33
CA GLU A 132 10.54 -0.72 33.28
C GLU A 132 9.98 -1.95 32.54
N ASP A 133 10.06 -3.13 33.17
CA ASP A 133 9.33 -4.33 32.75
C ASP A 133 7.84 -4.00 32.62
N GLY A 134 7.39 -3.70 31.39
CA GLY A 134 6.00 -3.34 31.10
C GLY A 134 5.02 -4.35 31.72
N LYS A 135 3.83 -3.85 32.09
CA LYS A 135 2.76 -4.65 32.71
C LYS A 135 2.37 -5.88 31.86
N SER A 136 2.48 -5.76 30.55
CA SER A 136 2.38 -6.87 29.59
C SER A 136 3.64 -6.90 28.74
N ARG A 137 4.25 -8.08 28.57
CA ARG A 137 5.44 -8.28 27.73
C ARG A 137 5.69 -9.77 27.45
N VAL A 138 6.47 -10.05 26.41
CA VAL A 138 7.01 -11.38 26.12
C VAL A 138 8.53 -11.29 26.12
N GLU A 139 9.20 -11.97 27.05
CA GLU A 139 10.66 -11.93 27.16
C GLU A 139 11.33 -12.47 25.88
N GLY A 140 12.31 -11.73 25.35
CA GLY A 140 12.96 -12.01 24.06
C GLY A 140 12.22 -11.49 22.83
N TYR A 141 11.14 -10.72 23.04
CA TYR A 141 10.36 -10.02 22.01
C TYR A 141 9.99 -8.60 22.49
N THR A 142 10.94 -7.87 23.06
CA THR A 142 10.67 -6.57 23.72
C THR A 142 11.16 -5.34 22.95
N ASP A 143 12.12 -5.50 22.04
CA ASP A 143 12.83 -4.36 21.45
C ASP A 143 12.12 -3.79 20.20
N PHE A 144 10.90 -3.31 20.38
CA PHE A 144 10.11 -2.67 19.33
C PHE A 144 10.70 -1.33 18.90
N LYS A 145 10.95 -1.17 17.60
CA LYS A 145 11.48 0.05 16.95
C LYS A 145 10.46 0.74 16.06
N TYR A 146 9.63 -0.04 15.37
CA TYR A 146 8.73 0.44 14.33
C TYR A 146 7.27 0.49 14.79
N VAL A 147 6.91 -0.19 15.88
CA VAL A 147 5.55 -0.31 16.40
C VAL A 147 5.47 0.11 17.86
N ARG A 148 4.35 0.78 18.20
CA ARG A 148 3.87 0.99 19.56
C ARG A 148 2.41 0.65 19.63
N SER A 149 2.01 -0.13 20.64
CA SER A 149 0.62 -0.52 20.85
C SER A 149 0.28 -0.63 22.33
N GLY A 150 -0.99 -0.44 22.64
CA GLY A 150 -1.57 -0.64 23.96
C GLY A 150 -2.40 0.56 24.38
N TYR A 151 -2.15 1.09 25.57
CA TYR A 151 -2.97 2.15 26.16
C TYR A 151 -2.13 3.31 26.69
N ILE A 152 -2.73 4.49 26.73
CA ILE A 152 -2.24 5.66 27.47
C ILE A 152 -3.42 6.36 28.12
N TYR A 153 -3.36 6.58 29.44
CA TYR A 153 -4.45 7.22 30.17
C TYR A 153 -4.00 7.90 31.46
N ARG A 154 -4.84 8.81 31.96
CA ARG A 154 -4.75 9.39 33.30
C ARG A 154 -5.76 8.73 34.23
N ASN A 155 -5.28 8.10 35.30
CA ASN A 155 -6.16 7.59 36.35
C ASN A 155 -6.49 8.72 37.35
N GLY A 156 -7.75 8.84 37.76
CA GLY A 156 -8.21 9.91 38.66
C GLY A 156 -8.47 11.27 37.99
N ALA A 157 -8.40 11.35 36.65
CA ALA A 157 -8.76 12.53 35.86
C ALA A 157 -10.27 12.65 35.62
N ASN A 158 -11.06 12.60 36.70
CA ASN A 158 -12.52 12.71 36.61
C ASN A 158 -12.94 14.09 36.09
N LYS A 159 -13.91 14.13 35.17
CA LYS A 159 -14.48 15.37 34.63
C LYS A 159 -15.86 15.59 35.26
N ILE A 160 -15.91 16.48 36.26
CA ILE A 160 -17.14 16.85 36.96
C ILE A 160 -17.41 18.33 36.71
N ASP A 161 -18.52 18.60 36.04
CA ASP A 161 -19.03 19.94 35.76
C ASP A 161 -20.55 19.94 35.97
N PHE A 162 -20.97 20.34 37.18
CA PHE A 162 -22.38 20.39 37.55
C PHE A 162 -23.17 21.44 36.77
N LYS A 163 -22.54 22.51 36.29
CA LYS A 163 -23.23 23.55 35.50
C LYS A 163 -23.66 23.01 34.15
N ASN A 164 -22.80 22.19 33.54
CA ASN A 164 -23.05 21.58 32.24
C ASN A 164 -23.60 20.14 32.33
N ASN A 165 -24.01 19.69 33.53
CA ASN A 165 -24.52 18.34 33.79
C ASN A 165 -23.57 17.21 33.36
N ILE A 166 -22.25 17.35 33.57
CA ILE A 166 -21.24 16.36 33.20
C ILE A 166 -20.64 15.73 34.48
N ALA A 167 -20.63 14.40 34.54
CA ALA A 167 -19.88 13.63 35.52
C ALA A 167 -19.32 12.37 34.85
N LEU A 168 -18.05 12.42 34.46
CA LEU A 168 -17.30 11.31 33.86
C LEU A 168 -16.24 10.82 34.84
N PHE A 169 -16.25 9.53 35.12
CA PHE A 169 -15.33 8.87 36.04
C PHE A 169 -14.46 7.84 35.31
N GLY A 170 -13.35 7.48 35.92
CA GLY A 170 -12.45 6.43 35.41
C GLY A 170 -11.34 6.95 34.50
N PRO A 171 -10.61 6.04 33.84
CA PRO A 171 -9.49 6.34 32.95
C PRO A 171 -9.86 7.36 31.85
N ASP A 172 -9.12 8.47 31.78
CA ASP A 172 -9.18 9.39 30.63
C ASP A 172 -8.01 9.12 29.71
N GLY A 173 -8.27 8.59 28.52
CA GLY A 173 -7.19 8.16 27.65
C GLY A 173 -7.65 7.45 26.40
N TYR A 174 -6.70 6.75 25.78
CA TYR A 174 -6.88 6.08 24.50
C TYR A 174 -6.26 4.68 24.52
N LEU A 175 -6.92 3.76 23.81
CA LEU A 175 -6.34 2.51 23.32
C LEU A 175 -5.82 2.76 21.90
N PHE A 176 -4.61 2.33 21.57
CA PHE A 176 -4.01 2.65 20.27
C PHE A 176 -3.02 1.60 19.78
N TYR A 177 -2.79 1.60 18.47
CA TYR A 177 -1.55 1.12 17.89
C TYR A 177 -1.07 2.11 16.82
N LYS A 178 0.24 2.24 16.65
CA LYS A 178 0.86 3.04 15.61
C LYS A 178 2.14 2.36 15.17
N GLY A 179 2.36 2.33 13.86
CA GLY A 179 3.63 1.91 13.30
C GLY A 179 4.22 2.93 12.33
N SER A 180 5.53 2.84 12.11
CA SER A 180 6.30 3.63 11.15
C SER A 180 6.95 2.71 10.12
N ASN A 181 7.37 3.27 8.98
CA ASN A 181 8.01 2.53 7.89
C ASN A 181 7.18 1.30 7.47
N PRO A 182 5.98 1.47 6.89
CA PRO A 182 5.20 0.36 6.35
C PRO A 182 6.08 -0.50 5.43
N SER A 183 6.09 -1.81 5.66
CA SER A 183 7.10 -2.68 5.05
C SER A 183 7.00 -2.73 3.53
N GLN A 184 8.12 -2.54 2.85
CA GLN A 184 8.22 -2.70 1.38
C GLN A 184 8.80 -4.05 0.99
N ALA A 185 9.45 -4.74 1.93
CA ALA A 185 9.89 -6.13 1.81
C ALA A 185 9.34 -6.98 2.94
N LEU A 186 9.04 -8.24 2.65
CA LEU A 186 8.53 -9.22 3.61
C LEU A 186 9.34 -10.52 3.53
N PRO A 187 9.38 -11.33 4.59
CA PRO A 187 9.94 -12.68 4.54
C PRO A 187 9.25 -13.55 3.49
N THR A 188 9.96 -14.53 2.93
CA THR A 188 9.45 -15.45 1.90
C THR A 188 8.86 -16.75 2.47
N GLY A 189 9.24 -17.10 3.71
CA GLY A 189 8.83 -18.35 4.38
C GLY A 189 7.81 -18.14 5.48
N LYS A 190 7.88 -18.99 6.50
CA LYS A 190 7.10 -18.82 7.73
C LYS A 190 7.86 -18.00 8.76
N ALA A 191 7.15 -17.14 9.48
CA ALA A 191 7.71 -16.35 10.56
C ALA A 191 6.79 -16.34 11.79
N ILE A 192 7.41 -16.33 12.97
CA ILE A 192 6.69 -16.25 14.25
C ILE A 192 6.89 -14.85 14.82
N TYR A 193 5.78 -14.22 15.18
CA TYR A 193 5.75 -12.93 15.87
C TYR A 193 5.13 -13.13 17.25
N LYS A 194 5.75 -12.53 18.28
CA LYS A 194 5.16 -12.47 19.61
C LYS A 194 5.16 -11.04 20.13
N GLY A 195 4.22 -10.75 21.01
CA GLY A 195 4.11 -9.45 21.65
C GLY A 195 2.92 -9.39 22.58
N THR A 196 2.19 -8.28 22.56
CA THR A 196 1.08 -8.02 23.47
C THR A 196 -0.19 -7.67 22.72
N TRP A 197 -1.30 -7.70 23.45
CA TRP A 197 -2.56 -7.13 23.02
C TRP A 197 -3.25 -6.47 24.21
N ASP A 198 -4.05 -5.47 23.91
CA ASP A 198 -4.77 -4.68 24.90
C ASP A 198 -6.17 -4.40 24.37
N TYR A 199 -7.13 -4.28 25.28
CA TYR A 199 -8.53 -4.06 24.93
C TYR A 199 -9.19 -3.03 25.85
N VAL A 200 -10.31 -2.48 25.37
CA VAL A 200 -11.27 -1.69 26.13
C VAL A 200 -12.71 -2.08 25.76
N THR A 201 -13.63 -2.04 26.73
CA THR A 201 -15.05 -2.31 26.47
C THR A 201 -15.90 -1.06 26.32
N ASP A 202 -17.16 -1.23 25.91
CA ASP A 202 -18.22 -0.24 26.12
C ASP A 202 -18.47 0.04 27.62
N ALA A 203 -19.15 1.15 27.93
CA ALA A 203 -19.57 1.50 29.29
C ALA A 203 -21.10 1.54 29.38
N LYS A 204 -21.70 0.60 30.09
CA LYS A 204 -23.16 0.42 30.14
C LYS A 204 -23.65 0.30 31.58
N GLU A 205 -24.75 0.99 31.89
CA GLU A 205 -25.30 1.02 33.23
C GLU A 205 -25.51 -0.39 33.81
N LYS A 206 -24.94 -0.64 35.00
CA LYS A 206 -25.00 -1.91 35.75
C LYS A 206 -24.30 -3.10 35.07
N GLN A 207 -23.59 -2.90 33.95
CA GLN A 207 -22.74 -3.93 33.36
C GLN A 207 -21.53 -4.19 34.27
N LYS A 208 -21.24 -5.46 34.54
CA LYS A 208 -20.12 -5.89 35.37
C LYS A 208 -19.50 -7.14 34.77
N PHE A 209 -18.18 -7.21 34.81
CA PHE A 209 -17.42 -8.38 34.41
C PHE A 209 -16.57 -8.85 35.58
N PRO A 210 -17.08 -9.78 36.43
CA PRO A 210 -16.37 -10.25 37.62
C PRO A 210 -14.91 -10.66 37.37
N GLN A 211 -14.58 -11.28 36.22
CA GLN A 211 -13.19 -11.66 35.90
C GLN A 211 -12.27 -10.47 35.62
N LEU A 212 -12.83 -9.31 35.26
CA LEU A 212 -12.06 -8.11 34.95
C LEU A 212 -11.83 -7.22 36.18
N GLY A 213 -12.35 -7.60 37.35
CA GLY A 213 -12.10 -6.92 38.62
C GLY A 213 -13.14 -5.84 38.96
N ASN A 214 -12.71 -4.56 38.93
CA ASN A 214 -13.45 -3.43 39.50
C ASN A 214 -14.93 -3.37 39.05
N SER A 215 -15.87 -3.37 40.00
CA SER A 215 -17.31 -3.32 39.72
C SER A 215 -17.80 -2.06 38.99
N GLN A 216 -16.98 -1.00 38.93
CA GLN A 216 -17.26 0.21 38.15
C GLN A 216 -16.77 0.11 36.71
N ALA A 217 -15.82 -0.79 36.42
CA ALA A 217 -15.33 -1.07 35.08
C ALA A 217 -16.37 -1.90 34.31
N GLY A 218 -16.66 -1.47 33.08
CA GLY A 218 -17.82 -1.93 32.30
C GLY A 218 -19.10 -1.15 32.60
N ASP A 219 -19.24 -0.57 33.80
CA ASP A 219 -20.38 0.27 34.19
C ASP A 219 -20.15 1.75 33.86
N ARG A 220 -19.33 2.44 34.67
CA ARG A 220 -19.11 3.90 34.55
C ARG A 220 -18.13 4.25 33.42
N TYR A 221 -17.20 3.36 33.15
CA TYR A 221 -16.18 3.48 32.13
C TYR A 221 -15.88 2.10 31.55
N GLY A 222 -15.31 2.04 30.35
CA GLY A 222 -14.98 0.80 29.67
C GLY A 222 -13.97 -0.02 30.46
N ALA A 223 -14.20 -1.33 30.59
CA ALA A 223 -13.24 -2.21 31.24
C ALA A 223 -11.96 -2.26 30.40
N LEU A 224 -10.84 -1.88 31.01
CA LEU A 224 -9.54 -1.72 30.36
C LEU A 224 -8.61 -2.87 30.78
N SER A 225 -7.97 -3.50 29.79
CA SER A 225 -6.91 -4.52 29.98
C SER A 225 -5.85 -4.17 31.03
N ALA A 226 -5.47 -2.89 31.14
CA ALA A 226 -4.54 -2.38 32.15
C ALA A 226 -4.96 -2.63 33.60
N GLU A 227 -6.28 -2.72 33.84
CA GLU A 227 -6.91 -2.86 35.15
C GLU A 227 -7.44 -4.28 35.39
N GLU A 228 -7.27 -5.21 34.45
CA GLU A 228 -7.75 -6.60 34.60
C GLU A 228 -7.09 -7.26 35.81
N ALA A 229 -7.92 -7.78 36.72
CA ALA A 229 -7.48 -8.45 37.94
C ALA A 229 -6.86 -9.83 37.64
N ASP A 230 -6.05 -10.32 38.57
CA ASP A 230 -5.46 -11.67 38.56
C ASP A 230 -4.68 -12.05 37.30
N VAL A 231 -4.09 -11.04 36.63
CA VAL A 231 -3.15 -11.22 35.53
C VAL A 231 -1.72 -11.21 36.07
N LEU A 232 -0.89 -12.15 35.59
CA LEU A 232 0.53 -12.25 35.95
C LEU A 232 1.33 -11.13 35.29
N ARG A 233 1.71 -10.11 36.06
CA ARG A 233 2.48 -8.95 35.54
C ARG A 233 3.88 -8.87 36.14
N ASN A 234 4.05 -9.26 37.41
CA ASN A 234 5.31 -9.17 38.13
C ASN A 234 6.15 -10.43 37.95
N LYS A 235 7.43 -10.25 37.61
CA LYS A 235 8.40 -11.35 37.47
C LYS A 235 8.65 -12.10 38.78
N SER A 236 8.59 -11.41 39.92
CA SER A 236 8.78 -12.02 41.25
C SER A 236 7.69 -13.04 41.62
N GLU A 237 6.54 -12.99 40.96
CA GLU A 237 5.40 -13.88 41.20
C GLU A 237 5.33 -15.04 40.19
N ALA A 238 6.24 -15.03 39.22
CA ALA A 238 6.26 -16.00 38.14
C ALA A 238 7.07 -17.25 38.53
N LYS A 239 6.71 -18.38 37.92
CA LYS A 239 7.51 -19.61 37.99
C LYS A 239 8.80 -19.43 37.17
N GLU A 240 9.85 -20.16 37.55
CA GLU A 240 11.11 -20.16 36.80
C GLU A 240 10.87 -20.52 35.32
N GLY A 241 11.48 -19.74 34.42
CA GLY A 241 11.31 -19.90 32.97
C GLY A 241 10.06 -19.27 32.36
N GLN A 242 9.21 -18.57 33.13
CA GLN A 242 8.08 -17.82 32.57
C GLN A 242 8.56 -16.63 31.73
N THR A 243 8.17 -16.59 30.46
CA THR A 243 8.50 -15.50 29.53
C THR A 243 7.32 -14.56 29.25
N ASP A 244 6.09 -15.03 29.47
CA ASP A 244 4.87 -14.35 29.03
C ASP A 244 4.19 -13.66 30.22
N PHE A 245 4.03 -12.35 30.13
CA PHE A 245 3.47 -11.51 31.20
C PHE A 245 2.33 -10.65 30.66
N GLY A 246 1.28 -10.48 31.46
CA GLY A 246 0.14 -9.67 31.10
C GLY A 246 -0.74 -10.35 30.06
N LEU A 247 -1.12 -9.58 29.05
CA LEU A 247 -1.87 -10.03 27.89
C LEU A 247 -0.92 -10.18 26.70
N THR A 248 -0.69 -11.41 26.26
CA THR A 248 0.30 -11.74 25.23
C THR A 248 -0.34 -12.20 23.94
N SER A 249 0.34 -11.96 22.83
CA SER A 249 -0.10 -12.32 21.48
C SER A 249 0.99 -13.14 20.78
N GLU A 250 0.56 -14.13 20.00
CA GLU A 250 1.45 -14.95 19.16
C GLU A 250 0.83 -15.13 17.78
N PHE A 251 1.63 -14.96 16.73
CA PHE A 251 1.21 -15.07 15.35
C PHE A 251 2.19 -15.95 14.56
N GLU A 252 1.65 -16.87 13.76
CA GLU A 252 2.37 -17.58 12.71
C GLU A 252 1.91 -17.01 11.37
N VAL A 253 2.85 -16.41 10.65
CA VAL A 253 2.62 -15.81 9.33
C VAL A 253 3.27 -16.71 8.29
N ASP A 254 2.49 -17.14 7.30
CA ASP A 254 2.96 -17.85 6.12
C ASP A 254 2.88 -16.90 4.93
N PHE A 255 4.02 -16.29 4.58
CA PHE A 255 4.09 -15.30 3.50
C PHE A 255 3.90 -15.92 2.12
N ALA A 256 4.32 -17.18 1.93
CA ALA A 256 4.12 -17.91 0.69
C ALA A 256 2.63 -18.22 0.47
N ALA A 257 1.93 -18.66 1.51
CA ALA A 257 0.49 -18.90 1.47
C ALA A 257 -0.34 -17.61 1.55
N LYS A 258 0.28 -16.46 1.88
CA LYS A 258 -0.39 -15.18 2.16
C LYS A 258 -1.46 -15.30 3.25
N THR A 259 -1.18 -16.10 4.29
CA THR A 259 -2.07 -16.29 5.44
C THR A 259 -1.38 -16.00 6.77
N MET A 260 -2.17 -15.64 7.78
CA MET A 260 -1.73 -15.46 9.16
C MET A 260 -2.71 -16.13 10.10
N THR A 261 -2.18 -16.88 11.06
CA THR A 261 -2.95 -17.34 12.23
C THR A 261 -2.34 -16.75 13.49
N GLY A 262 -3.16 -16.52 14.51
CA GLY A 262 -2.65 -16.00 15.77
C GLY A 262 -3.53 -16.35 16.95
N LYS A 263 -3.03 -16.08 18.15
CA LYS A 263 -3.71 -16.38 19.41
C LYS A 263 -3.46 -15.24 20.38
N LEU A 264 -4.52 -14.81 21.04
CA LEU A 264 -4.49 -13.77 22.08
C LEU A 264 -4.74 -14.40 23.44
N TYR A 265 -3.81 -14.21 24.36
CA TYR A 265 -3.76 -14.88 25.64
C TYR A 265 -3.84 -13.92 26.83
N ARG A 266 -4.45 -14.38 27.91
CA ARG A 266 -4.37 -13.81 29.26
C ARG A 266 -3.49 -14.73 30.11
N ASN A 267 -2.40 -14.22 30.67
CA ASN A 267 -1.54 -14.99 31.57
C ASN A 267 -2.02 -14.80 33.01
N ASN A 268 -2.40 -15.88 33.69
CA ASN A 268 -3.04 -15.81 35.00
C ASN A 268 -2.00 -15.74 36.11
N ARG A 269 -2.23 -14.89 37.11
CA ARG A 269 -1.47 -14.90 38.36
C ARG A 269 -1.90 -16.11 39.18
N ILE A 270 -0.99 -17.05 39.38
CA ILE A 270 -1.24 -18.27 40.16
C ILE A 270 -0.98 -17.94 41.63
N THR A 271 -2.03 -17.94 42.45
CA THR A 271 -1.90 -17.91 43.92
C THR A 271 -1.82 -19.35 44.45
N ASN A 272 -1.19 -19.56 45.61
CA ASN A 272 -0.96 -20.89 46.21
C ASN A 272 -2.24 -21.67 46.60
N ASN A 273 -3.44 -21.16 46.29
CA ASN A 273 -4.73 -21.79 46.54
C ASN A 273 -5.33 -22.20 45.19
N GLU A 274 -5.07 -23.45 44.76
CA GLU A 274 -5.21 -23.95 43.39
C GLU A 274 -6.65 -24.15 42.85
N THR A 275 -7.67 -23.54 43.47
CA THR A 275 -9.08 -23.80 43.13
C THR A 275 -9.69 -22.87 42.08
N GLU A 276 -9.27 -21.59 41.99
CA GLU A 276 -9.91 -20.59 41.10
C GLU A 276 -9.11 -20.28 39.81
N ASN A 277 -7.80 -20.50 39.76
CA ASN A 277 -6.93 -20.21 38.61
C ASN A 277 -6.16 -21.46 38.14
N ARG A 278 -6.87 -22.51 37.73
CA ARG A 278 -6.25 -23.80 37.31
C ARG A 278 -5.41 -23.69 36.04
N ASP A 279 -5.84 -22.88 35.08
CA ASP A 279 -5.11 -22.69 33.82
C ASP A 279 -4.08 -21.56 33.97
N LYS A 280 -2.83 -21.83 33.61
CA LYS A 280 -1.75 -20.81 33.66
C LYS A 280 -1.97 -19.69 32.64
N GLN A 281 -2.63 -20.01 31.53
CA GLN A 281 -2.86 -19.13 30.41
C GLN A 281 -4.24 -19.43 29.81
N ILE A 282 -5.05 -18.40 29.62
CA ILE A 282 -6.38 -18.49 29.01
C ILE A 282 -6.32 -17.88 27.61
N LYS A 283 -6.73 -18.63 26.60
CA LYS A 283 -6.90 -18.09 25.24
C LYS A 283 -8.21 -17.31 25.17
N ARG A 284 -8.15 -16.04 24.75
CA ARG A 284 -9.32 -15.16 24.57
C ARG A 284 -9.81 -15.15 23.12
N TYR A 285 -8.89 -15.10 22.17
CA TYR A 285 -9.21 -15.10 20.74
C TYR A 285 -8.23 -15.96 19.93
N ASP A 286 -8.74 -16.57 18.85
CA ASP A 286 -7.94 -17.01 17.70
C ASP A 286 -8.04 -15.95 16.60
N ILE A 287 -6.94 -15.70 15.88
CA ILE A 287 -6.86 -14.74 14.77
C ILE A 287 -6.67 -15.52 13.47
N GLN A 288 -7.40 -15.12 12.42
CA GLN A 288 -7.26 -15.66 11.07
C GLN A 288 -7.28 -14.49 10.08
N ALA A 289 -6.23 -14.32 9.27
CA ALA A 289 -6.16 -13.21 8.32
C ALA A 289 -5.44 -13.60 7.02
N ASN A 290 -5.74 -12.86 5.95
CA ASN A 290 -5.07 -12.96 4.66
C ASN A 290 -4.24 -11.70 4.40
N LEU A 291 -3.11 -11.88 3.71
CA LEU A 291 -2.16 -10.82 3.40
C LEU A 291 -2.46 -10.20 2.03
N HIS A 292 -2.47 -8.86 2.00
CA HIS A 292 -2.62 -8.06 0.79
C HIS A 292 -1.60 -6.91 0.81
N GLY A 293 -0.57 -6.99 -0.04
CA GLY A 293 0.58 -6.09 0.05
C GLY A 293 1.30 -6.26 1.39
N ASN A 294 1.47 -5.17 2.14
CA ASN A 294 2.01 -5.17 3.50
C ASN A 294 0.94 -5.08 4.59
N ARG A 295 -0.33 -5.29 4.23
CA ARG A 295 -1.48 -5.27 5.14
C ARG A 295 -2.08 -6.65 5.29
N PHE A 296 -2.85 -6.84 6.34
CA PHE A 296 -3.67 -8.03 6.52
C PHE A 296 -5.08 -7.67 6.97
N LYS A 297 -6.06 -8.47 6.52
CA LYS A 297 -7.47 -8.37 6.90
C LYS A 297 -8.00 -9.75 7.25
N GLY A 298 -8.90 -9.84 8.21
CA GLY A 298 -9.32 -11.14 8.74
C GLY A 298 -10.40 -11.08 9.80
N LYS A 299 -10.39 -12.09 10.66
CA LYS A 299 -11.34 -12.28 11.75
C LYS A 299 -10.62 -12.56 13.07
N ALA A 300 -11.24 -12.13 14.17
CA ALA A 300 -10.91 -12.59 15.51
C ALA A 300 -12.05 -13.47 16.04
N LEU A 301 -11.76 -14.73 16.34
CA LEU A 301 -12.72 -15.71 16.80
C LEU A 301 -12.66 -15.82 18.31
N ALA A 302 -13.76 -15.48 19.00
CA ALA A 302 -13.83 -15.57 20.45
C ALA A 302 -13.72 -17.03 20.90
N ALA A 303 -12.88 -17.30 21.89
CA ALA A 303 -12.67 -18.65 22.40
C ALA A 303 -13.87 -19.17 23.21
N ASP A 304 -14.64 -18.28 23.86
CA ASP A 304 -15.74 -18.63 24.76
C ASP A 304 -17.06 -17.97 24.33
N LYS A 305 -17.56 -18.38 23.15
CA LYS A 305 -18.82 -17.86 22.56
C LYS A 305 -20.07 -18.25 23.35
N GLY A 306 -19.98 -19.28 24.18
CA GLY A 306 -21.10 -19.85 24.93
C GLY A 306 -21.29 -19.24 26.32
N ALA A 307 -20.40 -18.36 26.77
CA ALA A 307 -20.48 -17.76 28.09
C ALA A 307 -21.71 -16.85 28.23
N THR A 308 -22.68 -17.28 29.03
CA THR A 308 -23.90 -16.52 29.35
C THR A 308 -23.90 -15.92 30.75
N ASN A 309 -22.89 -16.26 31.56
CA ASN A 309 -22.79 -15.85 32.97
C ASN A 309 -22.34 -14.38 33.16
N GLY A 310 -22.03 -13.66 32.08
CA GLY A 310 -21.56 -12.27 32.12
C GLY A 310 -20.19 -12.09 32.79
N SER A 311 -19.41 -13.15 32.92
CA SER A 311 -18.12 -13.12 33.64
C SER A 311 -17.05 -12.29 32.95
N HIS A 312 -17.08 -12.24 31.60
CA HIS A 312 -16.19 -11.47 30.74
C HIS A 312 -16.90 -11.04 29.43
N PRO A 313 -16.39 -10.04 28.70
CA PRO A 313 -17.00 -9.51 27.48
C PRO A 313 -16.64 -10.29 26.19
N PHE A 314 -15.70 -11.24 26.26
CA PHE A 314 -15.13 -11.93 25.08
C PHE A 314 -16.00 -13.07 24.54
N ILE A 315 -17.22 -12.75 24.11
CA ILE A 315 -18.21 -13.74 23.65
C ILE A 315 -18.50 -13.66 22.15
N SER A 316 -18.21 -12.51 21.54
CA SER A 316 -18.50 -12.24 20.13
C SER A 316 -17.21 -12.26 19.31
N ASP A 317 -17.32 -12.84 18.12
CA ASP A 317 -16.29 -12.76 17.09
C ASP A 317 -16.14 -11.31 16.60
N SER A 318 -15.12 -11.08 15.78
CA SER A 318 -14.94 -9.85 15.03
C SER A 318 -14.63 -10.17 13.58
N ASP A 319 -15.35 -9.54 12.67
CA ASP A 319 -15.06 -9.55 11.23
C ASP A 319 -14.26 -8.31 10.78
N SER A 320 -13.92 -7.41 11.71
CA SER A 320 -13.28 -6.11 11.43
C SER A 320 -11.76 -6.10 11.70
N LEU A 321 -11.12 -7.26 11.74
CA LEU A 321 -9.70 -7.36 12.03
C LEU A 321 -8.87 -6.82 10.87
N GLU A 322 -8.05 -5.81 11.16
CA GLU A 322 -7.15 -5.18 10.22
C GLU A 322 -5.80 -4.83 10.86
N GLY A 323 -4.75 -4.83 10.05
CA GLY A 323 -3.42 -4.42 10.49
C GLY A 323 -2.39 -4.43 9.37
N GLY A 324 -1.12 -4.32 9.73
CA GLY A 324 -0.02 -4.38 8.76
C GLY A 324 1.34 -4.64 9.37
N PHE A 325 2.30 -4.82 8.47
CA PHE A 325 3.71 -5.04 8.76
C PHE A 325 4.48 -3.71 8.71
N TYR A 326 5.42 -3.57 9.63
CA TYR A 326 6.21 -2.36 9.84
C TYR A 326 7.69 -2.71 9.98
N GLY A 327 8.54 -1.77 9.57
CA GLY A 327 9.98 -1.96 9.42
C GLY A 327 10.37 -2.36 7.99
N PRO A 328 11.63 -2.14 7.58
CA PRO A 328 12.08 -2.36 6.20
C PRO A 328 11.82 -3.77 5.66
N LYS A 329 11.79 -4.78 6.55
CA LYS A 329 11.73 -6.21 6.23
C LYS A 329 10.55 -6.93 6.91
N GLY A 330 9.57 -6.19 7.41
CA GLY A 330 8.44 -6.76 8.15
C GLY A 330 8.84 -7.34 9.50
N GLU A 331 9.77 -6.69 10.21
CA GLU A 331 10.26 -7.14 11.51
C GLU A 331 9.17 -7.09 12.60
N GLU A 332 8.18 -6.21 12.43
CA GLU A 332 7.13 -5.94 13.40
C GLU A 332 5.76 -5.90 12.70
N LEU A 333 4.70 -6.19 13.45
CA LEU A 333 3.32 -6.11 12.99
C LEU A 333 2.43 -5.51 14.06
N ALA A 334 1.34 -4.87 13.64
CA ALA A 334 0.34 -4.32 14.53
C ALA A 334 -1.03 -4.27 13.88
N GLY A 335 -2.08 -4.32 14.69
CA GLY A 335 -3.45 -4.29 14.20
C GLY A 335 -4.48 -4.02 15.28
N LYS A 336 -5.73 -3.95 14.84
CA LYS A 336 -6.91 -3.77 15.69
C LYS A 336 -8.08 -4.61 15.22
N PHE A 337 -9.07 -4.74 16.08
CA PHE A 337 -10.40 -5.22 15.72
C PHE A 337 -11.46 -4.67 16.69
N LEU A 338 -12.72 -4.70 16.25
CA LEU A 338 -13.90 -4.40 17.06
C LEU A 338 -14.85 -5.60 16.99
N SER A 339 -15.26 -6.15 18.13
CA SER A 339 -16.18 -7.29 18.15
C SER A 339 -17.52 -6.96 17.49
N ASN A 340 -18.17 -7.95 16.87
CA ASN A 340 -19.40 -7.80 16.07
C ASN A 340 -20.59 -7.28 16.90
N ASP A 341 -20.55 -7.44 18.23
CA ASP A 341 -21.53 -6.90 19.17
C ASP A 341 -21.16 -5.50 19.69
N ASN A 342 -20.10 -4.90 19.14
CA ASN A 342 -19.54 -3.60 19.51
C ASN A 342 -19.18 -3.48 21.00
N LYS A 343 -18.80 -4.59 21.64
CA LYS A 343 -18.45 -4.64 23.07
C LYS A 343 -16.97 -4.49 23.37
N VAL A 344 -16.10 -5.02 22.52
CA VAL A 344 -14.65 -5.08 22.78
C VAL A 344 -13.92 -4.48 21.59
N ALA A 345 -13.25 -3.35 21.82
CA ALA A 345 -12.23 -2.82 20.93
C ALA A 345 -10.87 -3.32 21.41
N ALA A 346 -10.06 -3.87 20.51
CA ALA A 346 -8.76 -4.42 20.83
C ALA A 346 -7.69 -3.97 19.84
N VAL A 347 -6.46 -3.86 20.34
CA VAL A 347 -5.25 -3.58 19.56
C VAL A 347 -4.18 -4.58 19.94
N PHE A 348 -3.25 -4.85 19.03
CA PHE A 348 -2.11 -5.72 19.28
C PHE A 348 -0.87 -5.23 18.53
N GLY A 349 0.30 -5.58 19.08
CA GLY A 349 1.60 -5.35 18.49
C GLY A 349 2.51 -6.53 18.78
N ALA A 350 3.18 -7.03 17.74
CA ALA A 350 4.06 -8.19 17.84
C ALA A 350 5.29 -8.01 16.96
N LYS A 351 6.39 -8.65 17.34
CA LYS A 351 7.65 -8.60 16.59
C LYS A 351 8.24 -9.98 16.41
N GLN A 352 9.15 -10.12 15.46
CA GLN A 352 10.03 -11.29 15.39
C GLN A 352 10.98 -11.29 16.60
N LYS A 353 11.60 -12.44 16.88
CA LYS A 353 12.48 -12.61 18.04
C LYS A 353 13.61 -11.57 18.08
N ASP A 354 13.94 -11.07 19.27
CA ASP A 354 15.07 -10.17 19.47
C ASP A 354 16.37 -10.86 19.04
N LYS A 355 17.24 -10.10 18.36
CA LYS A 355 18.57 -10.58 18.00
C LYS A 355 19.47 -10.48 19.22
N LYS A 356 20.18 -11.56 19.56
CA LYS A 356 21.25 -11.48 20.57
C LYS A 356 22.45 -10.74 19.98
N GLU A 357 23.12 -9.93 20.80
CA GLU A 357 24.40 -9.32 20.41
C GLU A 357 25.40 -10.41 20.00
N GLY A 358 25.99 -10.27 18.81
CA GLY A 358 27.00 -11.19 18.28
C GLY A 358 26.48 -12.40 17.48
N GLU A 359 25.16 -12.63 17.39
CA GLU A 359 24.61 -13.66 16.50
C GLU A 359 24.49 -13.14 15.06
N ASN A 360 25.32 -13.67 14.14
CA ASN A 360 25.09 -13.60 12.71
C ASN A 360 24.00 -14.61 12.32
N ALA A 361 22.76 -14.38 12.75
CA ALA A 361 21.64 -15.13 12.21
C ALA A 361 21.42 -14.66 10.77
N ALA A 362 21.54 -15.56 9.79
CA ALA A 362 20.99 -15.34 8.47
C ALA A 362 19.52 -14.94 8.67
N GLY A 363 19.22 -13.65 8.47
CA GLY A 363 17.85 -13.15 8.58
C GLY A 363 16.97 -13.96 7.66
N LEU A 364 15.68 -14.10 8.01
CA LEU A 364 14.72 -14.72 7.11
C LEU A 364 14.88 -14.11 5.71
N ALA A 365 14.98 -14.95 4.69
CA ALA A 365 15.10 -14.48 3.31
C ALA A 365 13.87 -13.62 3.00
N THR A 366 14.10 -12.38 2.55
CA THR A 366 13.07 -11.40 2.26
C THR A 366 12.96 -11.14 0.78
N GLU A 367 11.76 -10.91 0.29
CA GLU A 367 11.48 -10.41 -1.05
C GLU A 367 10.83 -9.02 -0.97
N THR A 368 11.07 -8.20 -1.99
CA THR A 368 10.39 -6.90 -2.14
C THR A 368 8.97 -7.14 -2.61
N VAL A 369 7.98 -6.61 -1.89
CA VAL A 369 6.55 -6.77 -2.22
C VAL A 369 5.94 -5.48 -2.77
N ILE A 370 6.53 -4.31 -2.45
CA ILE A 370 6.07 -3.00 -2.89
C ILE A 370 7.28 -2.16 -3.30
N ASP A 371 7.21 -1.52 -4.45
CA ASP A 371 8.06 -0.36 -4.73
C ASP A 371 7.27 0.90 -4.49
N ALA A 372 7.85 1.87 -3.78
CA ALA A 372 7.32 3.22 -3.70
C ALA A 372 8.47 4.20 -3.45
N TYR A 373 8.71 5.09 -4.41
CA TYR A 373 9.76 6.08 -4.32
C TYR A 373 9.47 7.33 -5.16
N ARG A 374 10.15 8.41 -4.81
CA ARG A 374 10.26 9.61 -5.65
C ARG A 374 11.72 9.87 -6.04
N ILE A 375 11.92 10.55 -7.15
CA ILE A 375 13.21 11.09 -7.58
C ILE A 375 13.10 12.60 -7.47
N THR A 376 13.92 13.19 -6.61
CA THR A 376 13.88 14.62 -6.35
C THR A 376 14.36 15.41 -7.56
N GLY A 377 13.63 16.44 -7.98
CA GLY A 377 13.98 17.25 -9.16
C GLY A 377 15.27 18.04 -9.01
N GLY A 378 15.61 18.46 -7.78
CA GLY A 378 16.81 19.25 -7.51
C GLY A 378 18.09 18.42 -7.43
N GLU A 379 18.05 17.30 -6.70
CA GLU A 379 19.23 16.47 -6.43
C GLU A 379 19.31 15.23 -7.33
N PHE A 380 18.26 14.90 -8.08
CA PHE A 380 18.17 13.68 -8.89
C PHE A 380 18.37 12.42 -8.05
N LYS A 381 17.95 12.48 -6.78
CA LYS A 381 18.15 11.41 -5.81
C LYS A 381 16.86 10.65 -5.61
N LYS A 382 16.97 9.32 -5.62
CA LYS A 382 15.86 8.42 -5.31
C LYS A 382 15.63 8.36 -3.79
N GLU A 383 14.43 8.71 -3.35
CA GLU A 383 13.97 8.66 -1.97
C GLU A 383 12.81 7.68 -1.86
N GLN A 384 12.89 6.75 -0.90
CA GLN A 384 11.76 5.88 -0.59
C GLN A 384 10.64 6.71 0.05
N ILE A 385 9.41 6.43 -0.37
CA ILE A 385 8.20 6.99 0.23
C ILE A 385 7.38 5.84 0.80
N ASP A 386 6.58 6.10 1.82
CA ASP A 386 5.75 5.07 2.41
C ASP A 386 4.67 4.61 1.42
N SER A 387 4.26 3.35 1.53
CA SER A 387 3.12 2.82 0.77
C SER A 387 2.46 1.68 1.53
N PHE A 388 1.14 1.59 1.40
CA PHE A 388 0.33 0.49 1.92
C PHE A 388 -0.08 -0.50 0.83
N GLY A 389 0.50 -0.38 -0.37
CA GLY A 389 0.21 -1.25 -1.52
C GLY A 389 -1.05 -0.89 -2.31
N ASP A 390 -1.67 0.27 -2.02
CA ASP A 390 -2.76 0.80 -2.85
C ASP A 390 -2.20 1.74 -3.92
N VAL A 391 -2.09 1.24 -5.15
CA VAL A 391 -1.54 1.99 -6.29
C VAL A 391 -2.40 3.18 -6.73
N LYS A 392 -3.63 3.29 -6.22
CA LYS A 392 -4.56 4.40 -6.47
C LYS A 392 -4.37 5.54 -5.48
N LYS A 393 -3.50 5.40 -4.48
CA LYS A 393 -3.20 6.41 -3.47
C LYS A 393 -1.68 6.56 -3.36
N LEU A 394 -1.20 7.77 -3.14
CA LEU A 394 0.23 8.05 -2.94
C LEU A 394 0.42 8.74 -1.60
N LEU A 395 1.42 8.32 -0.82
CA LEU A 395 1.79 9.01 0.41
C LEU A 395 2.96 9.94 0.12
N VAL A 396 2.72 11.24 0.27
CA VAL A 396 3.75 12.27 0.12
C VAL A 396 3.90 12.97 1.46
N ASP A 397 5.07 12.81 2.07
CA ASP A 397 5.39 13.36 3.39
C ASP A 397 4.34 13.00 4.47
N GLY A 398 3.75 11.80 4.37
CA GLY A 398 2.73 11.29 5.30
C GLY A 398 1.29 11.76 5.03
N VAL A 399 1.06 12.52 3.97
CA VAL A 399 -0.28 12.94 3.51
C VAL A 399 -0.71 12.06 2.34
N GLU A 400 -1.96 11.58 2.40
CA GLU A 400 -2.57 10.77 1.34
C GLU A 400 -3.06 11.65 0.18
N LEU A 401 -2.59 11.32 -1.02
CA LEU A 401 -2.99 11.91 -2.29
C LEU A 401 -3.73 10.85 -3.11
N SER A 402 -5.02 11.07 -3.40
CA SER A 402 -5.79 10.16 -4.27
C SER A 402 -5.33 10.30 -5.72
N LEU A 403 -4.88 9.21 -6.33
CA LEU A 403 -4.46 9.17 -7.74
C LEU A 403 -5.61 8.86 -8.70
N LEU A 404 -6.85 8.78 -8.23
CA LEU A 404 -8.00 8.53 -9.09
C LEU A 404 -8.39 9.79 -9.88
N PRO A 405 -8.77 9.66 -11.16
CA PRO A 405 -9.24 10.78 -11.95
C PRO A 405 -10.56 11.31 -11.39
N SER A 406 -10.76 12.63 -11.47
CA SER A 406 -12.05 13.25 -11.20
C SER A 406 -13.11 12.74 -12.18
N GLU A 407 -14.39 12.81 -11.80
CA GLU A 407 -15.47 12.12 -12.53
C GLU A 407 -15.58 12.45 -14.02
N GLY A 408 -15.05 13.58 -14.47
CA GLY A 408 -15.02 14.00 -15.88
C GLY A 408 -13.85 13.46 -16.72
N ASN A 409 -12.79 12.86 -16.12
CA ASN A 409 -11.55 12.48 -16.81
C ASN A 409 -11.23 10.96 -16.78
N LYS A 410 -12.21 10.12 -16.44
CA LYS A 410 -12.03 8.66 -16.24
C LYS A 410 -11.47 7.88 -17.46
N ALA A 411 -11.50 8.45 -18.67
CA ALA A 411 -11.07 7.80 -19.91
C ALA A 411 -9.71 8.28 -20.45
N ALA A 412 -9.05 9.23 -19.79
CA ALA A 412 -7.78 9.76 -20.27
C ALA A 412 -6.64 8.73 -20.06
N PHE A 413 -5.65 8.75 -20.95
CA PHE A 413 -4.46 7.89 -20.83
C PHE A 413 -3.57 8.29 -19.65
N GLN A 414 -3.36 9.60 -19.50
CA GLN A 414 -2.79 10.25 -18.32
C GLN A 414 -3.79 11.27 -17.78
N HIS A 415 -3.75 11.55 -16.48
CA HIS A 415 -4.61 12.55 -15.85
C HIS A 415 -3.86 13.34 -14.79
N GLU A 416 -4.31 14.57 -14.56
CA GLU A 416 -3.79 15.44 -13.51
C GLU A 416 -4.74 15.49 -12.32
N ILE A 417 -4.15 15.60 -11.15
CA ILE A 417 -4.83 15.81 -9.88
C ILE A 417 -4.14 16.94 -9.12
N GLU A 418 -4.91 17.63 -8.29
CA GLU A 418 -4.37 18.58 -7.33
C GLU A 418 -5.11 18.42 -6.01
N GLN A 419 -4.35 18.16 -4.94
CA GLN A 419 -4.89 18.03 -3.59
C GLN A 419 -3.88 18.59 -2.59
N ASN A 420 -4.36 19.36 -1.62
CA ASN A 420 -3.52 19.90 -0.54
C ASN A 420 -2.25 20.66 -1.02
N GLY A 421 -2.35 21.39 -2.14
CA GLY A 421 -1.23 22.15 -2.72
C GLY A 421 -0.17 21.29 -3.43
N VAL A 422 -0.45 20.01 -3.65
CA VAL A 422 0.39 19.10 -4.41
C VAL A 422 -0.31 18.77 -5.73
N LYS A 423 0.36 19.07 -6.84
CA LYS A 423 -0.10 18.71 -8.19
C LYS A 423 0.58 17.41 -8.61
N ALA A 424 -0.16 16.44 -9.11
CA ALA A 424 0.43 15.23 -9.68
C ALA A 424 -0.14 14.94 -11.07
N THR A 425 0.72 14.51 -11.98
CA THR A 425 0.36 14.00 -13.30
C THR A 425 0.64 12.50 -13.28
N VAL A 426 -0.41 11.68 -13.43
CA VAL A 426 -0.37 10.24 -13.18
C VAL A 426 -0.57 9.47 -14.48
N CYS A 427 0.25 8.44 -14.66
CA CYS A 427 0.19 7.46 -15.73
C CYS A 427 0.09 6.03 -15.15
N CYS A 428 -0.62 5.09 -15.77
CA CYS A 428 -1.51 5.25 -16.92
C CYS A 428 -2.74 4.36 -16.77
N SER A 429 -3.82 4.68 -17.49
CA SER A 429 -5.10 3.98 -17.37
C SER A 429 -5.10 2.51 -17.83
N ASN A 430 -4.05 2.06 -18.52
CA ASN A 430 -3.86 0.66 -18.90
C ASN A 430 -3.05 -0.17 -17.87
N LEU A 431 -2.48 0.48 -16.85
CA LEU A 431 -1.72 -0.15 -15.77
C LEU A 431 -2.57 -0.21 -14.49
N ASP A 432 -2.75 -1.42 -13.96
CA ASP A 432 -3.62 -1.72 -12.84
C ASP A 432 -2.84 -1.97 -11.53
N TYR A 433 -1.56 -2.34 -11.62
CA TYR A 433 -0.73 -2.79 -10.49
C TYR A 433 0.48 -1.89 -10.23
N MET A 434 0.64 -0.82 -11.01
CA MET A 434 1.61 0.24 -10.78
C MET A 434 1.09 1.60 -11.24
N SER A 435 1.61 2.66 -10.65
CA SER A 435 1.39 4.04 -11.08
C SER A 435 2.68 4.83 -11.01
N PHE A 436 2.89 5.72 -11.97
CA PHE A 436 4.09 6.55 -12.04
C PHE A 436 3.78 7.87 -12.71
N GLY A 437 4.64 8.86 -12.50
CA GLY A 437 4.41 10.18 -13.08
C GLY A 437 5.23 11.28 -12.43
N LYS A 438 4.69 12.49 -12.51
CA LYS A 438 5.29 13.70 -11.94
C LYS A 438 4.52 14.18 -10.73
N LEU A 439 5.24 14.77 -9.79
CA LEU A 439 4.72 15.38 -8.57
C LEU A 439 5.31 16.77 -8.45
N SER A 440 4.48 17.80 -8.29
CA SER A 440 4.93 19.17 -8.09
C SER A 440 4.43 19.70 -6.75
N LYS A 441 5.38 20.15 -5.92
CA LYS A 441 5.12 20.82 -4.63
C LYS A 441 6.06 22.01 -4.53
N GLU A 442 5.53 23.20 -4.26
CA GLU A 442 6.33 24.43 -4.14
C GLU A 442 7.23 24.71 -5.36
N ASN A 443 6.73 24.46 -6.58
CA ASN A 443 7.46 24.59 -7.85
C ASN A 443 8.71 23.69 -7.99
N LYS A 444 8.77 22.60 -7.22
CA LYS A 444 9.76 21.53 -7.40
C LYS A 444 9.08 20.32 -7.99
N ASP A 445 9.50 19.96 -9.19
CA ASP A 445 8.97 18.82 -9.93
C ASP A 445 9.82 17.57 -9.62
N ASP A 446 9.22 16.65 -8.88
CA ASP A 446 9.74 15.31 -8.63
C ASP A 446 9.09 14.32 -9.60
N MET A 447 9.71 13.15 -9.75
CA MET A 447 9.08 12.00 -10.40
C MET A 447 8.78 10.93 -9.38
N PHE A 448 7.68 10.20 -9.52
CA PHE A 448 7.35 9.10 -8.62
C PHE A 448 7.07 7.81 -9.39
N LEU A 449 7.29 6.69 -8.72
CA LEU A 449 6.82 5.38 -9.15
C LEU A 449 6.41 4.58 -7.93
N GLN A 450 5.28 3.91 -8.02
CA GLN A 450 4.85 2.90 -7.07
C GLN A 450 4.23 1.69 -7.77
N GLY A 451 4.32 0.52 -7.14
CA GLY A 451 3.69 -0.69 -7.65
C GLY A 451 3.80 -1.87 -6.68
N VAL A 452 2.85 -2.79 -6.80
CA VAL A 452 2.84 -4.04 -6.02
C VAL A 452 3.53 -5.12 -6.84
N ARG A 453 4.67 -5.61 -6.36
CA ARG A 453 5.50 -6.55 -7.11
C ARG A 453 4.80 -7.90 -7.28
N THR A 454 5.03 -8.53 -8.44
CA THR A 454 4.73 -9.94 -8.65
C THR A 454 5.55 -10.79 -7.67
N PRO A 455 5.00 -11.85 -7.05
CA PRO A 455 5.76 -12.75 -6.19
C PRO A 455 7.00 -13.33 -6.88
N VAL A 456 8.09 -13.55 -6.16
CA VAL A 456 9.34 -14.08 -6.74
C VAL A 456 9.13 -15.47 -7.36
N SER A 457 8.32 -16.32 -6.72
CA SER A 457 7.93 -17.63 -7.25
C SER A 457 7.28 -17.55 -8.63
N ASP A 458 6.40 -16.57 -8.83
CA ASP A 458 5.61 -16.43 -10.06
C ASP A 458 6.47 -15.91 -11.20
N VAL A 459 7.43 -15.02 -10.93
CA VAL A 459 8.42 -14.55 -11.91
C VAL A 459 9.39 -15.69 -12.25
N ALA A 460 9.88 -16.43 -11.26
CA ALA A 460 10.83 -17.52 -11.44
C ALA A 460 10.24 -18.72 -12.21
N ALA A 461 8.92 -18.94 -12.12
CA ALA A 461 8.21 -19.99 -12.86
C ALA A 461 8.07 -19.68 -14.36
N ARG A 462 8.32 -18.44 -14.80
CA ARG A 462 8.19 -18.04 -16.21
C ARG A 462 9.38 -18.52 -17.03
N THR A 463 9.10 -18.96 -18.25
CA THR A 463 10.12 -19.50 -19.17
C THR A 463 10.05 -18.88 -20.57
N GLU A 464 9.18 -17.90 -20.80
CA GLU A 464 9.06 -17.30 -22.14
C GLU A 464 10.35 -16.58 -22.54
N ALA A 465 10.78 -16.81 -23.78
CA ALA A 465 12.01 -16.26 -24.31
C ALA A 465 11.84 -14.84 -24.89
N ASN A 466 10.63 -14.49 -25.34
CA ASN A 466 10.37 -13.27 -26.13
C ASN A 466 9.10 -12.56 -25.64
N ALA A 467 8.98 -12.30 -24.34
CA ALA A 467 7.87 -11.51 -23.82
C ALA A 467 8.07 -10.04 -24.18
N LYS A 468 7.12 -9.45 -24.91
CA LYS A 468 7.19 -8.03 -25.30
C LYS A 468 6.38 -7.18 -24.35
N TYR A 469 6.96 -6.08 -23.89
CA TYR A 469 6.29 -5.08 -23.08
C TYR A 469 6.30 -3.74 -23.81
N ARG A 470 5.16 -3.07 -23.84
CA ARG A 470 5.00 -1.74 -24.43
C ARG A 470 4.38 -0.78 -23.44
N GLY A 471 4.86 0.45 -23.45
CA GLY A 471 4.37 1.49 -22.58
C GLY A 471 5.00 2.83 -22.90
N THR A 472 5.26 3.60 -21.85
CA THR A 472 5.63 5.01 -21.95
C THR A 472 6.50 5.43 -20.76
N TRP A 473 6.98 6.67 -20.77
CA TRP A 473 7.89 7.19 -19.76
C TRP A 473 7.77 8.70 -19.58
N TYR A 474 8.11 9.17 -18.37
CA TYR A 474 8.41 10.58 -18.10
C TYR A 474 9.92 10.75 -17.98
N GLY A 475 10.42 11.88 -18.48
CA GLY A 475 11.85 12.18 -18.46
C GLY A 475 12.12 13.66 -18.27
N TYR A 476 13.16 13.97 -17.52
CA TYR A 476 13.75 15.30 -17.44
C TYR A 476 15.25 15.14 -17.62
N ILE A 477 15.82 15.88 -18.56
CA ILE A 477 17.22 15.83 -18.93
C ILE A 477 17.74 17.26 -19.02
N ALA A 478 18.86 17.55 -18.40
CA ALA A 478 19.45 18.88 -18.41
C ALA A 478 20.96 18.85 -18.65
N ASN A 479 21.49 19.84 -19.38
CA ASN A 479 22.91 20.10 -19.58
C ASN A 479 23.10 21.59 -19.95
N GLY A 480 22.83 22.48 -18.99
CA GLY A 480 22.73 23.94 -19.22
C GLY A 480 21.40 24.40 -19.85
N THR A 481 20.86 23.63 -20.79
CA THR A 481 19.45 23.67 -21.27
C THR A 481 18.71 22.42 -20.77
N SER A 482 17.37 22.43 -20.73
CA SER A 482 16.57 21.29 -20.27
C SER A 482 15.59 20.80 -21.32
N TRP A 483 15.39 19.48 -21.37
CA TRP A 483 14.31 18.80 -22.06
C TRP A 483 13.44 18.06 -21.05
N SER A 484 12.13 18.14 -21.21
CA SER A 484 11.17 17.32 -20.47
C SER A 484 10.24 16.59 -21.43
N GLY A 485 9.88 15.36 -21.07
CA GLY A 485 8.99 14.50 -21.83
C GLY A 485 7.93 13.89 -20.93
N GLU A 486 6.71 13.80 -21.47
CA GLU A 486 5.55 13.24 -20.78
C GLU A 486 5.08 11.95 -21.41
N ALA A 487 4.32 11.18 -20.63
CA ALA A 487 3.74 9.94 -21.10
C ALA A 487 2.78 10.16 -22.27
N SER A 488 2.76 9.24 -23.24
CA SER A 488 1.88 9.30 -24.39
C SER A 488 1.43 7.91 -24.84
N ASN A 489 0.21 7.84 -25.40
CA ASN A 489 -0.31 6.67 -26.10
C ASN A 489 -0.29 6.84 -27.63
N GLN A 490 0.29 7.93 -28.13
CA GLN A 490 0.38 8.21 -29.57
C GLN A 490 1.65 7.57 -30.15
N GLU A 491 1.59 7.14 -31.41
CA GLU A 491 2.76 6.59 -32.08
C GLU A 491 3.90 7.58 -32.18
N SER A 492 3.66 8.88 -32.35
CA SER A 492 4.72 9.88 -32.36
C SER A 492 5.15 10.36 -30.97
N GLY A 493 4.54 9.84 -29.90
CA GLY A 493 4.81 10.26 -28.52
C GLY A 493 6.02 9.56 -27.89
N ASN A 494 6.18 9.79 -26.58
CA ASN A 494 7.14 9.03 -25.78
C ASN A 494 6.70 7.56 -25.70
N ARG A 495 7.60 6.64 -26.05
CA ARG A 495 7.34 5.19 -26.09
C ARG A 495 8.42 4.43 -25.36
N ALA A 496 8.02 3.35 -24.71
CA ALA A 496 8.91 2.40 -24.06
C ALA A 496 8.63 1.00 -24.62
N GLU A 497 9.65 0.33 -25.15
CA GLU A 497 9.56 -1.04 -25.66
C GLU A 497 10.60 -1.90 -24.97
N PHE A 498 10.21 -3.08 -24.48
CA PHE A 498 11.11 -4.04 -23.85
C PHE A 498 10.88 -5.44 -24.38
N ASP A 499 11.97 -6.12 -24.68
CA ASP A 499 12.04 -7.55 -24.90
C ASP A 499 12.60 -8.22 -23.64
N VAL A 500 11.79 -9.08 -23.04
CA VAL A 500 12.09 -9.77 -21.79
C VAL A 500 12.21 -11.26 -22.07
N ASN A 501 13.37 -11.82 -21.73
CA ASN A 501 13.63 -13.24 -21.79
C ASN A 501 13.74 -13.79 -20.35
N PHE A 502 12.69 -14.47 -19.89
CA PHE A 502 12.66 -15.05 -18.54
C PHE A 502 13.61 -16.26 -18.42
N SER A 503 13.86 -16.99 -19.51
CA SER A 503 14.75 -18.16 -19.52
C SER A 503 16.23 -17.79 -19.33
N THR A 504 16.70 -16.75 -20.03
CA THR A 504 18.07 -16.25 -19.91
C THR A 504 18.19 -15.10 -18.92
N LYS A 505 17.08 -14.67 -18.32
CA LYS A 505 16.97 -13.54 -17.39
C LYS A 505 17.40 -12.19 -17.98
N ASN A 506 17.38 -12.03 -19.29
CA ASN A 506 17.84 -10.81 -19.96
C ASN A 506 16.67 -9.89 -20.29
N ILE A 507 16.90 -8.59 -20.17
CA ILE A 507 15.99 -7.53 -20.60
C ILE A 507 16.77 -6.58 -21.51
N SER A 508 16.26 -6.38 -22.71
CA SER A 508 16.67 -5.28 -23.59
C SER A 508 15.48 -4.37 -23.82
N GLY A 509 15.69 -3.06 -23.71
CA GLY A 509 14.61 -2.11 -23.98
C GLY A 509 15.10 -0.80 -24.55
N THR A 510 14.16 -0.04 -25.09
CA THR A 510 14.38 1.28 -25.67
C THR A 510 13.33 2.25 -25.17
N LEU A 511 13.78 3.45 -24.81
CA LEU A 511 12.92 4.59 -24.55
C LEU A 511 13.09 5.56 -25.71
N THR A 512 12.01 5.83 -26.43
CA THR A 512 11.99 6.76 -27.57
C THR A 512 11.24 8.01 -27.16
N ALA A 513 11.82 9.18 -27.41
CA ALA A 513 11.17 10.46 -27.14
C ALA A 513 10.27 10.88 -28.31
N LYS A 514 9.32 11.77 -28.02
CA LYS A 514 8.39 12.33 -28.99
C LYS A 514 9.10 12.83 -30.26
N ASP A 515 8.51 12.52 -31.41
CA ASP A 515 8.93 12.91 -32.77
C ASP A 515 10.37 12.47 -33.15
N ARG A 516 10.96 11.53 -32.39
CA ARG A 516 12.27 10.92 -32.72
C ARG A 516 12.11 9.54 -33.31
N THR A 517 12.97 9.22 -34.28
CA THR A 517 13.09 7.89 -34.88
C THR A 517 14.07 7.00 -34.12
N SER A 518 15.20 7.56 -33.67
CA SER A 518 16.20 6.85 -32.87
C SER A 518 15.83 6.80 -31.38
N PRO A 519 16.14 5.70 -30.67
CA PRO A 519 15.96 5.62 -29.22
C PRO A 519 16.70 6.75 -28.48
N ALA A 520 16.03 7.36 -27.51
CA ALA A 520 16.64 8.31 -26.59
C ALA A 520 17.55 7.59 -25.59
N PHE A 521 17.07 6.46 -25.05
CA PHE A 521 17.84 5.58 -24.17
C PHE A 521 17.71 4.13 -24.61
N THR A 522 18.80 3.39 -24.51
CA THR A 522 18.82 1.93 -24.58
C THR A 522 19.08 1.38 -23.18
N ILE A 523 18.27 0.40 -22.78
CA ILE A 523 18.32 -0.27 -21.49
C ILE A 523 18.78 -1.70 -21.71
N THR A 524 19.76 -2.13 -20.92
CA THR A 524 20.18 -3.53 -20.82
C THR A 524 20.22 -3.90 -19.35
N ALA A 525 19.42 -4.88 -18.96
CA ALA A 525 19.27 -5.29 -17.57
C ALA A 525 19.14 -6.80 -17.43
N MET A 526 19.37 -7.29 -16.21
CA MET A 526 19.12 -8.68 -15.85
C MET A 526 18.06 -8.79 -14.76
N ILE A 527 17.23 -9.83 -14.87
CA ILE A 527 16.22 -10.19 -13.88
C ILE A 527 16.93 -10.76 -12.64
N GLN A 528 16.60 -10.21 -11.48
CA GLN A 528 17.02 -10.67 -10.17
C GLN A 528 15.77 -10.71 -9.29
N ASP A 529 15.44 -11.87 -8.74
CA ASP A 529 14.19 -12.14 -8.01
C ASP A 529 12.95 -11.70 -8.81
N ASN A 530 12.14 -10.80 -8.27
CA ASN A 530 10.98 -10.18 -8.93
C ASN A 530 11.28 -8.76 -9.44
N GLY A 531 12.56 -8.47 -9.67
CA GLY A 531 13.04 -7.19 -10.18
C GLY A 531 14.05 -7.33 -11.29
N PHE A 532 14.59 -6.18 -11.67
CA PHE A 532 15.70 -6.13 -12.60
C PHE A 532 16.60 -4.93 -12.31
N SER A 533 17.87 -5.09 -12.67
CA SER A 533 18.89 -4.05 -12.57
C SER A 533 19.81 -4.10 -13.77
N GLY A 534 20.31 -2.94 -14.19
CA GLY A 534 21.21 -2.84 -15.33
C GLY A 534 21.66 -1.42 -15.62
N THR A 535 21.88 -1.14 -16.90
CA THR A 535 22.36 0.16 -17.38
C THR A 535 21.39 0.75 -18.41
N ALA A 536 21.10 2.04 -18.26
CA ALA A 536 20.43 2.86 -19.26
C ALA A 536 21.46 3.84 -19.85
N LYS A 537 21.57 3.90 -21.18
CA LYS A 537 22.51 4.78 -21.87
C LYS A 537 21.90 5.47 -23.08
N THR A 538 22.34 6.69 -23.37
CA THR A 538 22.05 7.35 -24.64
C THR A 538 22.74 6.64 -25.82
N GLY A 539 22.29 6.91 -27.05
CA GLY A 539 23.01 6.48 -28.25
C GLY A 539 24.42 7.10 -28.35
N ASN A 540 25.26 6.58 -29.24
CA ASN A 540 26.64 7.07 -29.44
C ASN A 540 26.68 8.56 -29.80
N ASP A 541 25.70 9.03 -30.58
CA ASP A 541 25.57 10.43 -30.97
C ASP A 541 25.03 11.32 -29.83
N GLY A 542 24.59 10.72 -28.71
CA GLY A 542 24.00 11.41 -27.57
C GLY A 542 22.53 11.77 -27.79
N PHE A 543 21.96 12.48 -26.82
CA PHE A 543 20.61 12.99 -26.86
C PHE A 543 20.62 14.50 -27.14
N ALA A 544 20.15 14.93 -28.32
CA ALA A 544 19.91 16.34 -28.60
C ALA A 544 18.78 16.90 -27.71
N LEU A 545 19.09 17.89 -26.88
CA LEU A 545 18.11 18.60 -26.04
C LEU A 545 17.29 19.61 -26.87
N ASP A 546 17.89 20.17 -27.92
CA ASP A 546 17.23 21.09 -28.84
C ASP A 546 17.46 20.62 -30.29
N PRO A 547 16.69 19.62 -30.75
CA PRO A 547 16.89 19.03 -32.08
C PRO A 547 16.55 19.99 -33.23
N GLN A 548 15.83 21.09 -32.97
CA GLN A 548 15.44 22.07 -34.00
C GLN A 548 16.53 23.12 -34.23
N ASN A 549 17.47 23.28 -33.29
CA ASN A 549 18.58 24.20 -33.40
C ASN A 549 19.80 23.54 -34.06
N THR A 550 20.01 23.85 -35.34
CA THR A 550 21.10 23.30 -36.15
C THR A 550 22.48 23.86 -35.81
N GLY A 551 22.56 24.96 -35.04
CA GLY A 551 23.82 25.59 -34.65
C GLY A 551 24.36 25.12 -33.29
N ASN A 552 23.50 24.65 -32.39
CA ASN A 552 23.88 24.13 -31.08
C ASN A 552 22.76 23.24 -30.50
N SER A 553 22.69 21.98 -30.93
CA SER A 553 21.61 21.07 -30.50
C SER A 553 21.78 20.50 -29.08
N HIS A 554 22.83 20.93 -28.36
CA HIS A 554 23.15 20.54 -26.98
C HIS A 554 23.01 19.04 -26.74
N TYR A 555 23.89 18.25 -27.36
CA TYR A 555 23.93 16.81 -27.14
C TYR A 555 24.41 16.49 -25.73
N THR A 556 23.73 15.56 -25.07
CA THR A 556 24.11 15.03 -23.75
C THR A 556 24.32 13.53 -23.82
N HIS A 557 25.35 13.06 -23.12
CA HIS A 557 25.72 11.64 -23.07
C HIS A 557 25.55 11.13 -21.64
N ILE A 558 24.49 10.36 -21.41
CA ILE A 558 24.15 9.87 -20.08
C ILE A 558 24.27 8.36 -20.08
N GLU A 559 24.93 7.85 -19.05
CA GLU A 559 24.95 6.45 -18.67
C GLU A 559 24.62 6.37 -17.17
N ALA A 560 23.56 5.64 -16.84
CA ALA A 560 23.07 5.53 -15.47
C ALA A 560 22.66 4.10 -15.13
N THR A 561 22.74 3.76 -13.84
CA THR A 561 22.18 2.50 -13.34
C THR A 561 20.66 2.59 -13.33
N VAL A 562 20.01 1.60 -13.95
CA VAL A 562 18.56 1.46 -13.96
C VAL A 562 18.14 0.32 -13.04
N SER A 563 17.04 0.54 -12.32
CA SER A 563 16.40 -0.46 -11.46
C SER A 563 14.90 -0.47 -11.69
N GLY A 564 14.28 -1.64 -11.57
CA GLY A 564 12.84 -1.77 -11.73
C GLY A 564 12.26 -3.07 -11.19
N GLY A 565 10.97 -3.26 -11.46
CA GLY A 565 10.17 -4.37 -10.96
C GLY A 565 9.18 -4.91 -11.97
N PHE A 566 8.77 -6.15 -11.74
CA PHE A 566 7.58 -6.74 -12.37
C PHE A 566 6.40 -6.59 -11.42
N TYR A 567 5.26 -6.19 -11.95
CA TYR A 567 4.07 -5.86 -11.19
C TYR A 567 2.86 -6.67 -11.67
N GLY A 568 1.95 -6.91 -10.72
CA GLY A 568 0.69 -7.59 -10.98
C GLY A 568 0.77 -9.10 -11.15
N LYS A 569 -0.37 -9.71 -11.46
CA LYS A 569 -0.47 -11.16 -11.64
C LYS A 569 0.36 -11.59 -12.85
N ASN A 570 1.17 -12.63 -12.69
CA ASN A 570 2.01 -13.19 -13.76
C ASN A 570 2.96 -12.17 -14.43
N ALA A 571 3.44 -11.15 -13.72
CA ALA A 571 4.35 -10.14 -14.25
C ALA A 571 3.82 -9.45 -15.52
N ILE A 572 2.51 -9.18 -15.57
CA ILE A 572 1.87 -8.56 -16.74
C ILE A 572 2.26 -7.10 -16.93
N GLU A 573 2.75 -6.44 -15.88
CA GLU A 573 3.27 -5.07 -15.93
C GLU A 573 4.74 -5.06 -15.51
N MET A 574 5.48 -4.08 -16.00
CA MET A 574 6.84 -3.80 -15.55
C MET A 574 7.07 -2.29 -15.52
N GLY A 575 8.01 -1.87 -14.70
CA GLY A 575 8.35 -0.46 -14.57
C GLY A 575 9.66 -0.27 -13.85
N GLY A 576 10.18 0.95 -13.91
CA GLY A 576 11.46 1.25 -13.30
C GLY A 576 11.86 2.70 -13.46
N SER A 577 13.07 2.99 -13.02
CA SER A 577 13.62 4.32 -13.08
C SER A 577 15.13 4.32 -13.10
N PHE A 578 15.69 5.43 -13.57
CA PHE A 578 17.09 5.77 -13.37
C PHE A 578 17.22 7.27 -13.13
N SER A 579 18.26 7.65 -12.41
CA SER A 579 18.63 9.05 -12.23
C SER A 579 20.14 9.21 -12.32
N PHE A 580 20.55 10.38 -12.79
CA PHE A 580 21.93 10.77 -12.99
C PHE A 580 22.10 12.20 -12.46
N PRO A 581 22.68 12.38 -11.25
CA PRO A 581 22.86 13.70 -10.66
C PRO A 581 24.02 14.52 -11.25
N GLY A 582 24.84 13.91 -12.11
CA GLY A 582 26.12 14.46 -12.59
C GLY A 582 27.30 14.01 -11.74
N ASN A 583 28.53 14.17 -12.25
CA ASN A 583 29.77 13.83 -11.53
C ASN A 583 30.42 15.09 -10.96
N GLU A 584 30.72 15.12 -9.65
CA GLU A 584 31.58 16.13 -9.03
C GLU A 584 32.80 15.54 -8.29
N PRO A 585 33.94 16.28 -8.26
CA PRO A 585 34.15 17.63 -8.79
C PRO A 585 34.88 17.61 -10.15
N GLY A 586 34.24 18.16 -11.19
CA GLY A 586 34.81 18.21 -12.55
C GLY A 586 33.95 18.84 -13.66
N GLY A 587 32.72 19.29 -13.37
CA GLY A 587 32.01 20.23 -14.25
C GLY A 587 31.17 19.65 -15.40
N LYS A 588 30.72 18.39 -15.35
CA LYS A 588 29.65 17.94 -16.26
C LYS A 588 28.30 18.43 -15.73
N GLN A 589 27.63 19.31 -16.48
CA GLN A 589 26.29 19.84 -16.17
C GLN A 589 25.15 18.85 -16.49
N GLU A 590 25.48 17.68 -17.04
CA GLU A 590 24.54 16.65 -17.47
C GLU A 590 23.82 16.03 -16.26
N LYS A 591 22.49 16.12 -16.27
CA LYS A 591 21.61 15.52 -15.26
C LYS A 591 20.41 14.88 -15.92
N ALA A 592 19.90 13.80 -15.35
CA ALA A 592 18.66 13.19 -15.82
C ALA A 592 17.88 12.46 -14.72
N SER A 593 16.56 12.48 -14.84
CA SER A 593 15.64 11.63 -14.08
C SER A 593 14.60 11.06 -15.03
N VAL A 594 14.38 9.75 -14.96
CA VAL A 594 13.44 9.04 -15.82
C VAL A 594 12.69 7.99 -15.01
N VAL A 595 11.37 7.95 -15.19
CA VAL A 595 10.48 6.89 -14.72
C VAL A 595 9.69 6.31 -15.90
N PHE A 596 9.52 5.00 -15.93
CA PHE A 596 8.84 4.31 -17.03
C PHE A 596 7.97 3.17 -16.53
N GLY A 597 6.95 2.83 -17.33
CA GLY A 597 6.06 1.71 -17.09
C GLY A 597 5.54 1.14 -18.40
N ALA A 598 5.36 -0.18 -18.45
CA ALA A 598 4.97 -0.91 -19.64
C ALA A 598 4.13 -2.14 -19.28
N LYS A 599 3.26 -2.54 -20.22
CA LYS A 599 2.37 -3.70 -20.12
C LYS A 599 2.76 -4.77 -21.14
N ARG A 600 2.67 -6.03 -20.73
CA ARG A 600 2.95 -7.17 -21.61
C ARG A 600 1.95 -7.22 -22.76
N GLN A 601 2.44 -7.60 -23.93
CA GLN A 601 1.71 -7.60 -25.19
C GLN A 601 1.39 -9.02 -25.66
N GLY A 602 0.17 -9.23 -26.12
CA GLY A 602 -0.25 -10.42 -26.84
C GLY A 602 -0.12 -10.22 -28.35
N LEU A 603 0.13 -11.30 -29.07
CA LEU A 603 0.02 -11.33 -30.53
C LEU A 603 -1.46 -11.31 -30.92
N VAL A 604 -1.86 -10.34 -31.73
CA VAL A 604 -3.17 -10.35 -32.38
C VAL A 604 -3.03 -11.19 -33.65
N GLN A 605 -3.72 -12.33 -33.68
CA GLN A 605 -3.80 -13.18 -34.87
C GLN A 605 -4.72 -12.57 -35.92
#